data_AF-A0A6B7KNV6-F1
#
_entry.id   AF-A0A6B7KNV6-F1
#
_cell.length_a   1.000
_cell.length_b   1.000
_cell.length_c   1.000
_cell.angle_alpha   90.00
_cell.angle_beta   90.00
_cell.angle_gamma   90.00
#
_symmetry.space_group_name_H-M   'P 1'
#
loop_
_entity.id
_entity.type
_entity.pdbx_description
1 polymer ?
#
loop_
_entity_poly.entity_id
_entity_poly.type
_entity_poly.pdbx_seq_one_letter_code
_entity_poly.pdbx_strand_id
1 'polypeptide(L)' 'MSSVPFLGNSKYRQLLKDEFNLLTIENDMKFSKIHPQRDTYNFVIPDLIVEFALENDMKVRGHTLVWH' A
#
# COMPACT_ATOMS: atom_id res chain seq x y z
N MET A 1 -9.66 3.15 7.51
CA MET A 1 -8.38 3.11 6.77
C MET A 1 -8.43 1.89 5.87
N SER A 2 -8.07 1.99 4.59
CA SER A 2 -8.17 0.86 3.65
C SER A 2 -7.20 -0.27 3.96
N SER A 3 -6.02 0.05 4.50
CA SER A 3 -4.99 -0.96 4.81
C SER A 3 -5.20 -1.74 6.11
N VAL A 4 -6.38 -1.65 6.77
CA VAL A 4 -6.63 -2.33 8.06
C VAL A 4 -6.41 -3.85 7.99
N PRO A 5 -6.87 -4.59 6.95
CA PRO A 5 -6.58 -6.01 6.85
C PRO A 5 -5.08 -6.29 6.76
N PHE A 6 -4.34 -5.49 5.97
CA PHE A 6 -2.91 -5.63 5.85
C PHE A 6 -2.17 -5.41 7.17
N LEU A 7 -2.56 -4.40 7.97
CA LEU A 7 -1.86 -4.05 9.21
C LEU A 7 -2.09 -5.07 10.33
N GLY A 8 -3.34 -5.54 10.50
CA GLY A 8 -3.73 -6.34 11.68
C GLY A 8 -3.85 -7.85 11.45
N ASN A 9 -3.93 -8.33 10.20
CA ASN A 9 -4.29 -9.71 9.92
C ASN A 9 -3.13 -10.51 9.31
N SER A 10 -2.49 -11.35 10.12
CA SER A 10 -1.39 -12.21 9.67
C SER A 10 -1.83 -13.23 8.61
N LYS A 11 -3.05 -13.78 8.69
CA LYS A 11 -3.58 -14.70 7.67
C LYS A 11 -3.77 -14.01 6.33
N TYR A 12 -4.19 -12.75 6.34
CA TYR A 12 -4.31 -11.95 5.12
C TYR A 12 -2.93 -11.75 4.47
N ARG A 13 -1.92 -11.36 5.25
CA ARG A 13 -0.54 -11.23 4.74
C ARG A 13 0.01 -12.56 4.23
N GLN A 14 -0.28 -13.67 4.89
CA GLN A 14 0.14 -15.00 4.43
C GLN A 14 -0.50 -15.33 3.07
N LEU A 15 -1.81 -15.14 2.93
CA LEU A 15 -2.52 -15.34 1.66
C LEU A 15 -1.93 -14.48 0.53
N LEU A 16 -1.53 -13.24 0.83
CA LEU A 16 -0.88 -12.38 -0.16
C LEU A 16 0.45 -12.98 -0.65
N LYS A 17 1.27 -13.53 0.25
CA LYS A 17 2.55 -14.18 -0.10
C LYS A 17 2.34 -15.45 -0.93
N ASP A 18 1.32 -16.22 -0.59
CA ASP A 18 1.11 -17.54 -1.18
C ASP A 18 0.48 -17.46 -2.58
N GLU A 19 -0.38 -16.48 -2.82
CA GLU A 19 -1.26 -16.48 -4.00
C GLU A 19 -1.00 -15.34 -5.00
N PHE A 20 -0.17 -14.35 -4.66
CA PHE A 20 0.01 -13.15 -5.49
C PHE A 20 1.49 -12.75 -5.63
N ASN A 21 1.80 -11.96 -6.66
CA ASN A 21 3.13 -11.39 -6.88
C ASN A 21 3.10 -9.90 -7.30
N LEU A 22 1.91 -9.27 -7.23
CA LEU A 22 1.71 -7.86 -7.53
C LEU A 22 0.65 -7.29 -6.59
N LEU A 23 0.98 -6.20 -5.89
CA LEU A 23 0.07 -5.50 -5.00
C LEU A 23 -0.35 -4.15 -5.59
N THR A 24 -1.59 -3.75 -5.34
CA THR A 24 -2.09 -2.40 -5.57
C THR A 24 -2.68 -1.89 -4.26
N ILE A 25 -2.23 -0.74 -3.78
CA ILE A 25 -2.69 -0.15 -2.52
C ILE A 25 -3.98 0.63 -2.78
N GLU A 26 -5.09 0.17 -2.19
CA GLU A 26 -6.44 0.56 -2.60
C GLU A 26 -6.71 2.08 -2.51
N ASN A 27 -6.40 2.70 -1.36
CA ASN A 27 -6.59 4.14 -1.18
C ASN A 27 -5.41 4.87 -0.55
N ASP A 28 -4.54 4.19 0.19
CA ASP A 28 -3.46 4.86 0.94
C ASP A 28 -2.36 5.46 0.03
N MET A 29 -2.36 5.15 -1.27
CA MET A 29 -1.54 5.82 -2.30
C MET A 29 -2.28 6.88 -3.13
N LYS A 30 -3.57 7.15 -2.86
CA LYS A 30 -4.30 8.21 -3.56
C LYS A 30 -3.83 9.58 -3.09
N PHE A 31 -3.94 10.57 -3.98
CA PHE A 31 -3.38 11.92 -3.80
C PHE A 31 -3.67 12.52 -2.42
N SER A 32 -4.92 12.54 -1.96
CA SER A 32 -5.28 13.14 -0.66
C SER A 32 -4.73 12.40 0.56
N LYS A 33 -4.30 11.14 0.41
CA LYS A 33 -3.62 10.36 1.48
C LYS A 33 -2.12 10.65 1.50
N ILE A 34 -1.51 10.72 0.33
CA ILE A 34 -0.08 11.00 0.17
C ILE A 34 0.24 12.47 0.41
N HIS A 35 -0.55 13.40 -0.09
CA HIS A 35 -0.31 14.85 -0.06
C HIS A 35 -1.51 15.59 0.54
N PRO A 36 -1.78 15.43 1.85
CA PRO A 36 -2.97 15.98 2.50
C PRO A 36 -2.95 17.51 2.66
N GLN A 37 -1.78 18.15 2.63
CA GLN A 37 -1.60 19.61 2.65
C GLN A 37 -0.43 20.01 1.75
N ARG A 38 -0.39 21.29 1.33
CA ARG A 38 0.57 21.84 0.33
C ARG A 38 2.02 21.38 0.51
N ASP A 39 2.51 21.35 1.74
CA ASP A 39 3.91 21.04 2.04
C ASP A 39 4.07 19.76 2.90
N THR A 40 3.02 18.94 2.98
CA THR A 40 2.97 17.75 3.83
C THR A 40 2.78 16.49 3.00
N TYR A 41 3.73 15.55 3.10
CA TYR A 41 3.61 14.22 2.52
C TYR A 41 3.52 13.14 3.60
N ASN A 42 2.75 12.08 3.35
CA ASN A 42 2.61 10.93 4.23
C ASN A 42 2.75 9.62 3.45
N PHE A 43 3.90 8.98 3.59
CA PHE A 43 4.19 7.67 2.98
C PHE A 43 4.21 6.51 3.97
N VAL A 44 3.88 6.74 5.26
CA VAL A 44 4.04 5.74 6.33
C VAL A 44 3.36 4.41 6.01
N ILE A 45 2.08 4.42 5.63
CA ILE A 45 1.35 3.18 5.31
C ILE A 45 1.77 2.57 3.96
N PRO A 46 1.89 3.36 2.87
CA PRO A 46 2.45 2.85 1.61
C PRO A 46 3.82 2.17 1.76
N ASP A 47 4.74 2.76 2.50
CA ASP A 47 6.10 2.25 2.66
C ASP A 47 6.10 0.88 3.37
N LEU A 48 5.25 0.69 4.39
CA LEU A 48 5.09 -0.61 5.04
C LEU A 48 4.62 -1.71 4.08
N ILE A 49 3.75 -1.38 3.12
CA ILE A 49 3.25 -2.35 2.13
C ILE A 49 4.29 -2.58 1.04
N VAL A 50 5.02 -1.54 0.63
CA VAL A 50 6.11 -1.65 -0.35
C VAL A 50 7.25 -2.50 0.21
N GLU A 51 7.64 -2.29 1.47
CA GLU A 51 8.65 -3.11 2.15
C GLU A 51 8.24 -4.58 2.21
N PHE A 52 7.00 -4.86 2.63
CA PHE A 52 6.45 -6.22 2.57
C PHE A 52 6.49 -6.82 1.16
N ALA A 53 6.17 -6.04 0.13
CA ALA A 53 6.22 -6.52 -1.25
C ALA A 53 7.66 -6.88 -1.66
N LEU A 54 8.63 -6.01 -1.35
CA LEU A 54 10.04 -6.23 -1.64
C LEU A 54 10.60 -7.46 -0.91
N GLU A 55 10.26 -7.65 0.37
CA GLU A 55 10.69 -8.81 1.16
C GLU A 55 10.17 -10.15 0.63
N ASN A 56 9.10 -10.13 -0.16
CA ASN A 56 8.43 -11.34 -0.67
C ASN A 56 8.48 -11.42 -2.20
N ASP A 57 9.46 -10.75 -2.83
CA ASP A 57 9.68 -10.73 -4.29
C ASP A 57 8.43 -10.32 -5.10
N MET A 58 7.58 -9.48 -4.53
CA MET A 58 6.37 -8.96 -5.14
C MET A 58 6.62 -7.58 -5.77
N LYS A 59 5.89 -7.27 -6.83
CA LYS A 59 5.84 -5.92 -7.41
C LYS A 59 4.74 -5.08 -6.75
N VAL A 60 4.84 -3.75 -6.87
CA VAL A 60 3.78 -2.82 -6.46
C VAL A 60 3.38 -1.94 -7.63
N ARG A 61 2.07 -1.82 -7.88
CA ARG A 61 1.49 -0.85 -8.81
C ARG A 61 1.04 0.38 -8.03
N GLY A 62 1.65 1.53 -8.33
CA GLY A 62 1.20 2.82 -7.81
C GLY A 62 -0.22 3.16 -8.30
N HIS A 63 -1.12 3.47 -7.36
CA HIS A 63 -2.49 3.86 -7.64
C HIS A 63 -2.90 5.00 -6.69
N THR A 64 -2.82 6.26 -7.10
CA THR A 64 -2.48 6.83 -8.42
C THR A 64 -1.95 8.25 -8.21
N LEU A 65 -1.19 8.79 -9.16
CA LEU A 65 -0.64 10.15 -9.06
C LEU A 65 -1.71 11.24 -9.22
N VAL A 66 -2.66 11.05 -10.14
CA VAL A 66 -3.71 12.03 -10.45
C VAL A 66 -5.05 11.32 -10.65
N TRP A 67 -6.13 11.88 -10.08
CA TRP A 67 -7.51 11.40 -10.21
C TRP A 67 -8.49 12.57 -9.95
N HIS A 68 -9.67 12.55 -10.57
CA HIS A 68 -10.68 13.63 -10.53
C HIS A 68 -11.75 13.42 -9.46
#